data_AF-R7VEM9-F1
#
_entry.id   AF-R7VEM9-F1
#
_cell.length_a   1.000
_cell.length_b   1.000
_cell.length_c   1.000
_cell.angle_alpha   90.00
_cell.angle_beta   90.00
_cell.angle_gamma   90.00
#
_symmetry.space_group_name_H-M   'P 1'
#
loop_
_entity.id
_entity.type
_entity.pdbx_description
1 polymer ?
#
loop_
_entity_poly.entity_id
_entity_poly.type
_entity_poly.pdbx_seq_one_letter_code
_entity_poly.pdbx_strand_id
1 'polypeptide(L)'
;MPVTKLPLPHTDYKSPIRSYVKSLWQNEWDEETDNKLHTIQPVISEWKQGPQIDRRDHFPLAMSFELPTSELSGPEPVRSTTIRDNTASWERATKSDIEAYHRRCSPLLSSIAIPHVALLCSDAQCDNISHREAISKLYRDITNAMLTSSAASIPTKRQQRHKPVPGWNEFVKEHHAAARLSFTLWVSAGKPRQGSLHEQMSRDRARFKFALRRCKRDEAQIKADKLAESFLPLDNTAFWKEVQAQSLRSTPLVASVNGTERYGHKPKTSN
;
A
#
# COMPACT_ATOMS: atom_id res chain seq x y z
N MET A 1 -0.85 -1.80 -60.58
CA MET A 1 -0.72 -3.12 -59.92
C MET A 1 -2.08 -3.80 -59.96
N PRO A 2 -2.17 -5.12 -60.25
CA PRO A 2 -3.46 -5.79 -60.31
C PRO A 2 -4.08 -5.86 -58.91
N VAL A 3 -5.32 -5.41 -58.78
CA VAL A 3 -6.09 -5.44 -57.53
C VAL A 3 -6.64 -6.85 -57.35
N THR A 4 -6.05 -7.61 -56.44
CA THR A 4 -6.47 -8.97 -56.09
C THR A 4 -7.73 -8.92 -55.23
N LYS A 5 -8.81 -9.59 -55.65
CA LYS A 5 -10.08 -9.75 -54.88
C LYS A 5 -9.99 -10.85 -53.81
N LEU A 6 -8.84 -10.99 -53.15
CA LEU A 6 -8.69 -11.90 -52.02
C LEU A 6 -9.07 -11.16 -50.74
N PRO A 7 -9.84 -11.76 -49.81
CA PRO A 7 -10.12 -11.13 -48.52
C PRO A 7 -8.80 -10.98 -47.76
N LEU A 8 -8.29 -9.75 -47.74
CA LEU A 8 -7.07 -9.40 -47.02
C LEU A 8 -7.32 -9.60 -45.51
N PRO A 9 -6.46 -10.35 -44.80
CA PRO A 9 -6.63 -10.61 -43.38
C PRO A 9 -6.75 -9.30 -42.59
N HIS A 10 -7.74 -9.19 -41.70
CA HIS A 10 -7.94 -7.99 -40.86
C HIS A 10 -6.69 -7.62 -40.02
N THR A 11 -5.78 -8.58 -39.81
CA THR A 11 -4.47 -8.38 -39.16
C THR A 11 -3.59 -7.40 -39.92
N ASP A 12 -3.71 -7.33 -41.23
CA ASP A 12 -2.83 -6.55 -42.10
C ASP A 12 -3.21 -5.07 -42.07
N TYR A 13 -4.48 -4.75 -41.81
CA TYR A 13 -4.96 -3.38 -41.57
C TYR A 13 -4.74 -2.91 -40.14
N LYS A 14 -4.51 -3.83 -39.21
CA LYS A 14 -4.42 -3.50 -37.78
C LYS A 14 -3.26 -2.54 -37.49
N SER A 15 -2.11 -2.73 -38.13
CA SER A 15 -0.95 -1.85 -37.95
C SER A 15 -1.17 -0.47 -38.59
N PRO A 16 -1.61 -0.36 -39.87
CA PRO A 16 -1.97 0.93 -40.47
C PRO A 16 -3.04 1.71 -39.71
N ILE A 17 -4.13 1.04 -39.29
CA ILE A 17 -5.22 1.69 -38.53
C ILE A 17 -4.72 2.17 -37.17
N ARG A 18 -3.91 1.37 -36.46
CA ARG A 18 -3.30 1.79 -35.18
C ARG A 18 -2.39 2.99 -35.36
N SER A 19 -1.60 3.02 -36.42
CA SER A 19 -0.74 4.16 -36.72
C SER A 19 -1.57 5.42 -36.99
N TYR A 20 -2.64 5.28 -37.76
CA TYR A 20 -3.52 6.40 -38.12
C TYR A 20 -4.30 6.97 -36.92
N VAL A 21 -4.89 6.11 -36.09
CA VAL A 21 -5.61 6.53 -34.88
C VAL A 21 -4.66 7.22 -33.89
N LYS A 22 -3.43 6.71 -33.73
CA LYS A 22 -2.40 7.37 -32.91
C LYS A 22 -2.03 8.75 -33.45
N SER A 23 -1.87 8.89 -34.77
CA SER A 23 -1.54 10.20 -35.37
C SER A 23 -2.69 11.20 -35.25
N LEU A 24 -3.94 10.77 -35.39
CA LEU A 24 -5.10 11.65 -35.21
C LEU A 24 -5.16 12.18 -33.79
N TRP A 25 -5.02 11.30 -32.79
CA TRP A 25 -5.03 11.72 -31.39
C TRP A 25 -3.86 12.64 -31.04
N GLN A 26 -2.65 12.33 -31.53
CA GLN A 26 -1.48 13.18 -31.28
C GLN A 26 -1.69 14.57 -31.87
N ASN A 27 -2.24 14.66 -33.08
CA ASN A 27 -2.56 15.95 -33.70
C ASN A 27 -3.63 16.72 -32.92
N GLU A 28 -4.71 16.06 -32.49
CA GLU A 28 -5.75 16.69 -31.66
C GLU A 28 -5.18 17.22 -30.34
N TRP A 29 -4.25 16.47 -29.71
CA TRP A 29 -3.57 16.91 -28.49
C TRP A 29 -2.63 18.09 -28.74
N ASP A 30 -1.85 18.04 -29.82
CA ASP A 30 -0.90 19.09 -30.17
C ASP A 30 -1.61 20.43 -30.49
N GLU A 31 -2.84 20.38 -31.00
CA GLU A 31 -3.70 21.54 -31.27
C GLU A 31 -4.34 22.15 -30.00
N GLU A 32 -4.37 21.43 -28.89
CA GLU A 32 -5.07 21.84 -27.66
C GLU A 32 -4.17 22.72 -26.74
N THR A 33 -3.67 23.84 -27.28
CA THR A 33 -2.68 24.72 -26.61
C THR A 33 -3.17 25.43 -25.35
N ASP A 34 -4.50 25.55 -25.18
CA ASP A 34 -5.13 26.14 -23.99
C ASP A 34 -5.31 25.11 -22.85
N ASN A 35 -4.96 23.84 -23.09
CA ASN A 35 -4.98 22.80 -22.08
C ASN A 35 -3.82 23.01 -21.10
N LYS A 36 -4.12 23.09 -19.80
CA LYS A 36 -3.13 23.24 -18.71
C LYS A 36 -2.08 22.10 -18.67
N LEU A 37 -2.33 21.01 -19.39
CA LEU A 37 -1.45 19.85 -19.50
C LEU A 37 -0.65 19.81 -20.81
N HIS A 38 -0.87 20.74 -21.76
CA HIS A 38 -0.19 20.78 -23.07
C HIS A 38 1.35 20.91 -22.93
N THR A 39 1.81 21.58 -21.88
CA THR A 39 3.24 21.73 -21.56
C THR A 39 3.93 20.41 -21.27
N ILE A 40 3.17 19.41 -20.84
CA ILE A 40 3.63 18.05 -20.67
C ILE A 40 3.42 17.42 -22.04
N GLN A 41 4.48 17.12 -22.79
CA GLN A 41 4.39 16.51 -24.13
C GLN A 41 4.33 14.97 -23.99
N PRO A 42 3.15 14.34 -23.83
CA PRO A 42 3.08 12.89 -23.73
C PRO A 42 3.42 12.26 -25.08
N VAL A 43 4.41 11.37 -25.08
CA VAL A 43 4.64 10.51 -26.23
C VAL A 43 3.87 9.21 -26.02
N ILE A 44 2.83 8.99 -26.84
CA ILE A 44 2.13 7.71 -26.85
C ILE A 44 3.02 6.66 -27.53
N SER A 45 3.35 5.61 -26.79
CA SER A 45 4.10 4.47 -27.31
C SER A 45 3.34 3.17 -27.12
N GLU A 46 3.75 2.11 -27.81
CA GLU A 46 3.22 0.78 -27.53
C GLU A 46 3.66 0.31 -26.14
N TRP A 47 2.72 -0.20 -25.35
CA TRP A 47 3.01 -0.81 -24.05
C TRP A 47 3.89 -2.07 -24.26
N LYS A 48 5.20 -1.96 -24.04
CA LYS A 48 6.16 -3.06 -24.31
C LYS A 48 6.41 -4.02 -23.14
N GLN A 49 5.90 -3.75 -21.93
CA GLN A 49 6.27 -4.52 -20.74
C GLN A 49 5.08 -5.06 -19.95
N GLY A 50 4.75 -6.32 -20.20
CA GLY A 50 3.85 -7.12 -19.36
C GLY A 50 3.45 -8.41 -20.09
N PRO A 51 3.23 -9.54 -19.39
CA PRO A 51 2.63 -10.71 -20.03
C PRO A 51 1.33 -10.25 -20.69
N GLN A 52 1.18 -10.55 -21.97
CA GLN A 52 0.05 -10.14 -22.79
C GLN A 52 -1.23 -10.67 -22.15
N ILE A 53 -1.90 -9.85 -21.36
CA ILE A 53 -3.20 -10.20 -20.80
C ILE A 53 -4.16 -10.09 -21.99
N ASP A 54 -4.59 -11.22 -22.53
CA ASP A 54 -5.66 -11.31 -23.53
C ASP A 54 -6.97 -10.82 -22.89
N ARG A 55 -7.15 -9.50 -22.82
CA ARG A 55 -8.44 -8.86 -22.55
C ARG A 55 -9.00 -8.47 -23.90
N ARG A 56 -9.78 -9.37 -24.50
CA ARG A 56 -10.39 -9.23 -25.83
C ARG A 56 -11.21 -7.95 -26.00
N ASP A 57 -11.62 -7.32 -24.89
CA ASP A 57 -12.50 -6.15 -24.88
C ASP A 57 -11.85 -4.87 -24.33
N HIS A 58 -10.56 -4.85 -23.98
CA HIS A 58 -9.89 -3.65 -23.42
C HIS A 58 -8.53 -3.41 -24.08
N PHE A 59 -8.32 -2.19 -24.60
CA PHE A 59 -7.04 -1.77 -25.19
C PHE A 59 -6.25 -0.90 -24.18
N PRO A 60 -5.13 -1.39 -23.64
CA PRO A 60 -4.31 -0.60 -22.73
C PRO A 60 -3.53 0.47 -23.51
N LEU A 61 -3.67 1.73 -23.10
CA LEU A 61 -2.85 2.85 -23.56
C LEU A 61 -1.70 3.10 -22.57
N ALA A 62 -0.49 3.25 -23.10
CA ALA A 62 0.67 3.70 -22.34
C ALA A 62 0.88 5.19 -22.61
N MET A 63 0.98 5.99 -21.56
CA MET A 63 1.36 7.39 -21.65
C MET A 63 2.58 7.62 -20.75
N SER A 64 3.60 8.27 -21.29
CA SER A 64 4.82 8.63 -20.56
C SER A 64 4.95 10.14 -20.55
N PHE A 65 5.25 10.69 -19.38
CA PHE A 65 5.41 12.12 -19.16
C PHE A 65 6.85 12.41 -18.75
N GLU A 66 7.50 13.36 -19.41
CA GLU A 66 8.73 13.96 -18.90
C GLU A 66 8.34 15.17 -18.06
N LEU A 67 8.49 15.06 -16.74
CA LEU A 67 8.17 16.13 -15.81
C LEU A 67 9.45 16.91 -15.47
N PRO A 68 9.49 18.23 -15.71
CA PRO A 68 10.55 19.08 -15.18
C PRO A 68 10.49 19.04 -13.65
N THR A 69 11.52 18.49 -13.00
CA THR A 69 11.56 18.27 -11.54
C THR A 69 11.69 19.57 -10.72
N SER A 70 11.70 20.74 -11.34
CA SER A 70 12.08 22.00 -10.70
C SER A 70 10.98 22.72 -9.92
N GLU A 71 9.70 22.34 -10.00
CA GLU A 71 8.62 23.02 -9.24
C GLU A 71 7.65 22.09 -8.50
N LEU A 72 8.11 20.89 -8.11
CA LEU A 72 7.33 20.04 -7.20
C LEU A 72 7.56 20.47 -5.74
N SER A 73 7.05 21.64 -5.36
CA SER A 73 6.69 21.90 -3.96
C SER A 73 5.34 21.24 -3.69
N GLY A 74 5.34 19.91 -3.69
CA GLY A 74 4.16 19.14 -3.34
C GLY A 74 3.83 19.34 -1.86
N PRO A 75 2.55 19.27 -1.45
CA PRO A 75 2.24 19.12 -0.04
C PRO A 75 3.03 17.92 0.49
N GLU A 76 3.65 18.10 1.67
CA GLU A 76 4.25 17.05 2.50
C GLU A 76 3.52 15.74 2.28
N PRO A 77 4.19 14.58 2.09
CA PRO A 77 3.54 13.31 1.84
C PRO A 77 2.56 13.06 2.98
N VAL A 78 1.29 13.38 2.74
CA VAL A 78 0.20 13.07 3.65
C VAL A 78 0.20 11.56 3.65
N ARG A 79 0.77 10.97 4.70
CA ARG A 79 0.75 9.53 4.91
C ARG A 79 -0.70 9.15 4.76
N SER A 80 -1.02 8.47 3.66
CA SER A 80 -2.38 8.03 3.37
C SER A 80 -2.92 7.40 4.64
N THR A 81 -3.90 8.06 5.25
CA THR A 81 -4.61 7.58 6.43
C THR A 81 -5.57 6.46 6.07
N THR A 82 -5.41 5.84 4.89
CA THR A 82 -6.04 4.57 4.60
C THR A 82 -5.64 3.60 5.69
N ILE A 83 -6.60 3.36 6.57
CA ILE A 83 -6.62 2.27 7.52
C ILE A 83 -6.13 1.06 6.72
N ARG A 84 -4.98 0.51 7.11
CA ARG A 84 -4.37 -0.65 6.45
C ARG A 84 -5.27 -1.84 6.73
N ASP A 85 -6.38 -1.91 6.00
CA ASP A 85 -7.38 -2.94 6.14
C ASP A 85 -6.78 -4.28 5.72
N ASN A 86 -7.20 -5.30 6.43
CA ASN A 86 -6.87 -6.69 6.15
C ASN A 86 -7.36 -7.04 4.74
N THR A 87 -6.48 -6.97 3.75
CA THR A 87 -6.84 -7.23 2.35
C THR A 87 -7.22 -8.69 2.15
N ALA A 88 -8.32 -8.90 1.43
CA ALA A 88 -8.79 -10.23 1.05
C ALA A 88 -7.71 -10.96 0.24
N SER A 89 -7.37 -12.17 0.66
CA SER A 89 -6.31 -12.99 0.11
C SER A 89 -6.86 -14.03 -0.85
N TRP A 90 -7.21 -13.59 -2.05
CA TRP A 90 -7.75 -14.46 -3.11
C TRP A 90 -6.86 -15.65 -3.45
N GLU A 91 -5.53 -15.49 -3.40
CA GLU A 91 -4.55 -16.58 -3.60
C GLU A 91 -4.70 -17.74 -2.59
N ARG A 92 -5.27 -17.46 -1.40
CA ARG A 92 -5.45 -18.44 -0.32
C ARG A 92 -6.90 -18.92 -0.22
N ALA A 93 -7.79 -18.41 -1.07
CA ALA A 93 -9.19 -18.77 -1.04
C ALA A 93 -9.37 -20.21 -1.54
N THR A 94 -10.07 -21.00 -0.75
CA THR A 94 -10.51 -22.34 -1.15
C THR A 94 -11.72 -22.23 -2.08
N LYS A 95 -12.09 -23.36 -2.72
CA LYS A 95 -13.31 -23.42 -3.54
C LYS A 95 -14.57 -23.06 -2.72
N SER A 96 -14.63 -23.51 -1.46
CA SER A 96 -15.73 -23.19 -0.54
C SER A 96 -15.80 -21.69 -0.22
N ASP A 97 -14.65 -21.02 -0.07
CA ASP A 97 -14.59 -19.57 0.18
C ASP A 97 -15.11 -18.77 -1.02
N ILE A 98 -14.76 -19.21 -2.23
CA ILE A 98 -15.24 -18.63 -3.49
C ILE A 98 -16.76 -18.83 -3.63
N GLU A 99 -17.26 -20.03 -3.36
CA GLU A 99 -18.70 -20.32 -3.38
C GLU A 99 -19.46 -19.51 -2.32
N ALA A 100 -18.90 -19.34 -1.11
CA ALA A 100 -19.46 -18.47 -0.08
C ALA A 100 -19.47 -17.00 -0.52
N TYR A 101 -18.41 -16.53 -1.17
CA TYR A 101 -18.33 -15.19 -1.73
C TYR A 101 -19.45 -14.96 -2.76
N HIS A 102 -19.61 -15.86 -3.73
CA HIS A 102 -20.66 -15.73 -4.75
C HIS A 102 -22.07 -15.74 -4.14
N ARG A 103 -22.33 -16.64 -3.18
CA ARG A 103 -23.62 -16.71 -2.47
C ARG A 103 -23.97 -15.43 -1.74
N ARG A 104 -22.97 -14.67 -1.27
CA ARG A 104 -23.18 -13.38 -0.59
C ARG A 104 -23.22 -12.20 -1.55
N CYS A 105 -22.35 -12.21 -2.56
CA CYS A 105 -22.18 -11.09 -3.49
C CYS A 105 -23.36 -10.97 -4.46
N SER A 106 -23.86 -12.10 -4.98
CA SER A 106 -24.94 -12.14 -5.97
C SER A 106 -26.23 -11.42 -5.51
N PRO A 107 -26.81 -11.69 -4.33
CA PRO A 107 -28.01 -10.99 -3.89
C PRO A 107 -27.77 -9.51 -3.61
N LEU A 108 -26.58 -9.15 -3.08
CA LEU A 108 -26.24 -7.76 -2.83
C LEU A 108 -26.16 -6.97 -4.14
N LEU A 109 -25.47 -7.48 -5.15
CA LEU A 109 -25.39 -6.84 -6.47
C LEU A 109 -26.76 -6.75 -7.15
N SER A 110 -27.58 -7.78 -7.04
CA SER A 110 -28.93 -7.82 -7.64
C SER A 110 -29.88 -6.79 -7.01
N SER A 111 -29.61 -6.37 -5.78
CA SER A 111 -30.43 -5.38 -5.05
C SER A 111 -30.06 -3.92 -5.36
N ILE A 112 -28.97 -3.68 -6.10
CA ILE A 112 -28.50 -2.33 -6.39
C ILE A 112 -29.40 -1.69 -7.45
N ALA A 113 -29.98 -0.53 -7.10
CA ALA A 113 -30.80 0.24 -8.03
C ALA A 113 -29.93 0.82 -9.16
N ILE A 114 -30.32 0.56 -10.41
CA ILE A 114 -29.63 1.07 -11.60
C ILE A 114 -30.13 2.49 -11.90
N PRO A 115 -29.26 3.52 -11.91
CA PRO A 115 -29.65 4.89 -12.22
C PRO A 115 -29.81 5.09 -13.73
N HIS A 116 -30.91 4.54 -14.30
CA HIS A 116 -31.17 4.56 -15.73
C HIS A 116 -31.14 5.97 -16.34
N VAL A 117 -31.63 6.98 -15.63
CA VAL A 117 -31.64 8.38 -16.10
C VAL A 117 -30.23 8.92 -16.32
N ALA A 118 -29.32 8.65 -15.38
CA ALA A 118 -27.93 9.10 -15.49
C ALA A 118 -27.15 8.31 -16.56
N LEU A 119 -27.42 7.00 -16.69
CA LEU A 119 -26.73 6.12 -17.64
C LEU A 119 -27.18 6.30 -19.09
N LEU A 120 -28.42 6.75 -19.32
CA LEU A 120 -28.97 7.02 -20.64
C LEU A 120 -28.83 8.49 -21.06
N CYS A 121 -28.10 9.29 -20.29
CA CYS A 121 -27.82 10.67 -20.65
C CYS A 121 -26.95 10.70 -21.92
N SER A 122 -27.46 11.35 -22.97
CA SER A 122 -26.78 11.49 -24.27
C SER A 122 -25.90 12.74 -24.37
N ASP A 123 -25.86 13.56 -23.32
CA ASP A 123 -25.07 14.79 -23.28
C ASP A 123 -23.63 14.48 -22.83
N ALA A 124 -22.68 14.63 -23.75
CA ALA A 124 -21.26 14.39 -23.51
C ALA A 124 -20.62 15.40 -22.54
N GLN A 125 -21.27 16.55 -22.32
CA GLN A 125 -20.80 17.61 -21.42
C GLN A 125 -21.78 17.80 -20.24
N CYS A 126 -22.49 16.74 -19.86
CA CYS A 126 -23.48 16.79 -18.79
C CYS A 126 -22.85 17.16 -17.44
N ASP A 127 -23.18 18.34 -16.91
CA ASP A 127 -22.78 18.81 -15.57
C ASP A 127 -23.90 18.64 -14.52
N ASN A 128 -24.84 17.73 -14.76
CA ASN A 128 -25.94 17.49 -13.84
C ASN A 128 -25.43 16.80 -12.56
N ILE A 129 -25.48 17.52 -11.45
CA ILE A 129 -25.07 17.04 -10.12
C ILE A 129 -25.76 15.72 -9.76
N SER A 130 -27.05 15.59 -10.06
CA SER A 130 -27.82 14.36 -9.75
C SER A 130 -27.31 13.14 -10.52
N HIS A 131 -26.86 13.30 -11.77
CA HIS A 131 -26.28 12.21 -12.56
C HIS A 131 -24.96 11.77 -11.96
N ARG A 132 -24.09 12.73 -11.63
CA ARG A 132 -22.78 12.47 -11.01
C ARG A 132 -22.93 11.79 -9.64
N GLU A 133 -23.88 12.23 -8.82
CA GLU A 133 -24.18 11.61 -7.53
C GLU A 133 -24.75 10.20 -7.69
N ALA A 134 -25.66 9.99 -8.65
CA ALA A 134 -26.24 8.68 -8.91
C ALA A 134 -25.19 7.66 -9.39
N ILE A 135 -24.27 8.07 -10.28
CA ILE A 135 -23.14 7.24 -10.75
C ILE A 135 -22.17 6.95 -9.60
N SER A 136 -21.82 7.97 -8.82
CA SER A 136 -20.94 7.81 -7.65
C SER A 136 -21.55 6.87 -6.61
N LYS A 137 -22.86 6.95 -6.40
CA LYS A 137 -23.62 6.05 -5.53
C LYS A 137 -23.61 4.63 -6.08
N LEU A 138 -23.89 4.43 -7.37
CA LEU A 138 -23.83 3.11 -8.01
C LEU A 138 -22.46 2.46 -7.83
N TYR A 139 -21.39 3.21 -8.09
CA TYR A 139 -20.02 2.73 -7.90
C TYR A 139 -19.76 2.33 -6.44
N ARG A 140 -20.17 3.17 -5.48
CA ARG A 140 -20.02 2.89 -4.05
C ARG A 140 -20.81 1.64 -3.63
N ASP A 141 -22.03 1.47 -4.12
CA ASP A 141 -22.88 0.34 -3.76
C ASP A 141 -22.31 -0.99 -4.31
N ILE A 142 -21.79 -0.98 -5.54
CA ILE A 142 -21.12 -2.15 -6.16
C ILE A 142 -19.86 -2.49 -5.37
N THR A 143 -19.01 -1.49 -5.11
CA THR A 143 -17.75 -1.70 -4.38
C THR A 143 -18.02 -2.20 -2.97
N ASN A 144 -18.99 -1.63 -2.25
CA ASN A 144 -19.41 -2.10 -0.94
C ASN A 144 -19.92 -3.54 -0.97
N ALA A 145 -20.78 -3.90 -1.93
CA ALA A 145 -21.29 -5.27 -2.07
C ALA A 145 -20.14 -6.29 -2.24
N MET A 146 -19.16 -5.97 -3.08
CA MET A 146 -17.97 -6.80 -3.28
C MET A 146 -17.08 -6.86 -2.04
N LEU A 147 -16.82 -5.71 -1.41
CA LEU A 147 -15.95 -5.61 -0.24
C LEU A 147 -16.55 -6.35 0.95
N THR A 148 -17.82 -6.11 1.29
CA THR A 148 -18.55 -6.81 2.35
C THR A 148 -18.58 -8.32 2.13
N SER A 149 -18.85 -8.77 0.89
CA SER A 149 -18.86 -10.20 0.57
C SER A 149 -17.48 -10.84 0.72
N SER A 150 -16.44 -10.12 0.30
CA SER A 150 -15.05 -10.59 0.40
C SER A 150 -14.56 -10.64 1.84
N ALA A 151 -14.87 -9.63 2.67
CA ALA A 151 -14.50 -9.61 4.07
C ALA A 151 -15.14 -10.76 4.87
N ALA A 152 -16.34 -11.19 4.49
CA ALA A 152 -17.06 -12.26 5.18
C ALA A 152 -16.70 -13.68 4.70
N SER A 153 -16.08 -13.81 3.53
CA SER A 153 -15.93 -15.12 2.86
C SER A 153 -14.49 -15.45 2.46
N ILE A 154 -13.67 -14.44 2.20
CA ILE A 154 -12.30 -14.62 1.71
C ILE A 154 -11.33 -14.46 2.88
N PRO A 155 -10.37 -15.40 3.06
CA PRO A 155 -9.34 -15.29 4.08
C PRO A 155 -8.59 -13.97 3.95
N THR A 156 -8.24 -13.32 5.05
CA THR A 156 -7.47 -12.08 5.00
C THR A 156 -5.98 -12.31 5.23
N LYS A 157 -5.14 -11.55 4.51
CA LYS A 157 -3.71 -11.45 4.83
C LYS A 157 -3.57 -10.49 6.00
N ARG A 158 -3.38 -11.02 7.21
CA ARG A 158 -2.93 -10.18 8.34
C ARG A 158 -1.54 -9.67 8.01
N GLN A 159 -1.46 -8.40 7.58
CA GLN A 159 -0.19 -7.71 7.47
C GLN A 159 0.38 -7.63 8.89
N GLN A 160 1.35 -8.49 9.19
CA GLN A 160 2.04 -8.43 10.48
C GLN A 160 2.63 -7.03 10.57
N ARG A 161 2.15 -6.23 11.53
CA ARG A 161 2.77 -4.94 11.81
C ARG A 161 4.24 -5.22 12.07
N HIS A 162 5.10 -4.66 11.23
CA HIS A 162 6.53 -4.72 11.46
C HIS A 162 6.77 -4.11 12.84
N LYS A 163 7.17 -4.93 13.81
CA LYS A 163 7.56 -4.45 15.13
C LYS A 163 8.97 -3.88 14.96
N PRO A 164 9.14 -2.55 14.98
CA PRO A 164 10.47 -1.97 14.85
C PRO A 164 11.34 -2.48 16.00
N VAL A 165 12.56 -2.91 15.69
CA VAL A 165 13.53 -3.32 16.71
C VAL A 165 14.14 -2.04 17.30
N PRO A 166 13.97 -1.75 18.60
CA PRO A 166 14.64 -0.60 19.23
C PRO A 166 16.16 -0.72 19.07
N GLY A 167 16.82 0.36 18.67
CA GLY A 167 18.26 0.34 18.38
C GLY A 167 18.63 -0.20 16.99
N TRP A 168 17.68 -0.37 16.07
CA TRP A 168 17.97 -0.87 14.72
C TRP A 168 18.99 0.00 13.98
N ASN A 169 18.82 1.32 13.99
CA ASN A 169 19.67 2.23 13.23
C ASN A 169 21.09 2.26 13.80
N GLU A 170 21.20 2.23 15.12
CA GLU A 170 22.44 2.41 15.87
C GLU A 170 23.27 1.11 15.92
N PHE A 171 22.61 -0.04 16.09
CA PHE A 171 23.32 -1.30 16.38
C PHE A 171 23.13 -2.41 15.34
N VAL A 172 22.07 -2.37 14.51
CA VAL A 172 21.71 -3.51 13.65
C VAL A 172 21.90 -3.21 12.16
N LYS A 173 21.71 -1.95 11.74
CA LYS A 173 21.71 -1.53 10.33
C LYS A 173 22.99 -1.91 9.59
N GLU A 174 24.14 -1.63 10.17
CA GLU A 174 25.45 -1.93 9.55
C GLU A 174 25.69 -3.43 9.45
N HIS A 175 25.48 -4.18 10.55
CA HIS A 175 25.62 -5.64 10.54
C HIS A 175 24.63 -6.31 9.58
N HIS A 176 23.42 -5.78 9.42
CA HIS A 176 22.48 -6.23 8.42
C HIS A 176 23.00 -5.99 7.00
N ALA A 177 23.53 -4.80 6.70
CA ALA A 177 24.11 -4.49 5.40
C ALA A 177 25.28 -5.43 5.06
N ALA A 178 26.20 -5.65 6.00
CA ALA A 178 27.33 -6.58 5.84
C ALA A 178 26.85 -8.03 5.60
N ALA A 179 25.91 -8.53 6.41
CA ALA A 179 25.33 -9.85 6.22
C ALA A 179 24.62 -9.98 4.86
N ARG A 180 24.00 -8.89 4.38
CA ARG A 180 23.35 -8.87 3.08
C ARG A 180 24.34 -8.91 1.92
N LEU A 181 25.40 -8.12 1.99
CA LEU A 181 26.48 -8.10 1.01
C LEU A 181 27.16 -9.47 0.91
N SER A 182 27.61 -10.02 2.04
CA SER A 182 28.31 -11.32 2.07
C SER A 182 27.43 -12.48 1.59
N PHE A 183 26.12 -12.45 1.84
CA PHE A 183 25.21 -13.43 1.23
C PHE A 183 25.05 -13.23 -0.27
N THR A 184 24.97 -11.99 -0.77
CA THR A 184 24.90 -11.74 -2.22
C THR A 184 26.14 -12.28 -2.92
N LEU A 185 27.34 -12.01 -2.38
CA LEU A 185 28.61 -12.55 -2.88
C LEU A 185 28.65 -14.09 -2.83
N TRP A 186 28.17 -14.69 -1.74
CA TRP A 186 28.07 -16.15 -1.62
C TRP A 186 27.13 -16.77 -2.65
N VAL A 187 25.98 -16.13 -2.93
CA VAL A 187 25.04 -16.58 -3.97
C VAL A 187 25.63 -16.43 -5.36
N SER A 188 26.28 -15.30 -5.67
CA SER A 188 26.90 -15.08 -6.99
C SER A 188 28.05 -16.06 -7.27
N ALA A 189 28.74 -16.54 -6.22
CA ALA A 189 29.78 -17.55 -6.31
C ALA A 189 29.25 -19.00 -6.38
N GLY A 190 27.94 -19.21 -6.55
CA GLY A 190 27.36 -20.55 -6.68
C GLY A 190 27.13 -21.26 -5.34
N LYS A 191 27.06 -20.52 -4.22
CA LYS A 191 26.77 -21.04 -2.88
C LYS A 191 27.78 -22.09 -2.38
N PRO A 192 29.10 -21.78 -2.40
CA PRO A 192 30.13 -22.71 -1.95
C PRO A 192 29.90 -23.12 -0.49
N ARG A 193 30.12 -24.41 -0.17
CA ARG A 193 29.90 -24.95 1.19
C ARG A 193 31.09 -24.80 2.13
N GLN A 194 32.24 -24.40 1.60
CA GLN A 194 33.49 -24.24 2.33
C GLN A 194 34.32 -23.12 1.70
N GLY A 195 35.37 -22.68 2.40
CA GLY A 195 36.25 -21.61 1.96
C GLY A 195 35.81 -20.21 2.43
N SER A 196 36.60 -19.22 2.07
CA SER A 196 36.55 -17.85 2.62
C SER A 196 35.18 -17.19 2.47
N LEU A 197 34.51 -17.34 1.33
CA LEU A 197 33.17 -16.75 1.11
C LEU A 197 32.10 -17.37 2.01
N HIS A 198 32.16 -18.68 2.24
CA HIS A 198 31.24 -19.37 3.15
C HIS A 198 31.48 -18.95 4.60
N GLU A 199 32.74 -18.85 5.02
CA GLU A 199 33.13 -18.40 6.35
C GLU A 199 32.73 -16.94 6.60
N GLN A 200 32.97 -16.06 5.64
CA GLN A 200 32.60 -14.64 5.72
C GLN A 200 31.08 -14.47 5.82
N MET A 201 30.31 -15.15 4.95
CA MET A 201 28.84 -15.14 5.00
C MET A 201 28.31 -15.64 6.35
N SER A 202 28.87 -16.75 6.86
CA SER A 202 28.49 -17.32 8.15
C SER A 202 28.80 -16.38 9.32
N ARG A 203 29.98 -15.75 9.31
CA ARG A 203 30.43 -14.79 10.32
C ARG A 203 29.56 -13.54 10.36
N ASP A 204 29.29 -12.93 9.22
CA ASP A 204 28.48 -11.71 9.15
C ASP A 204 27.02 -11.99 9.51
N ARG A 205 26.48 -13.16 9.10
CA ARG A 205 25.17 -13.62 9.56
C ARG A 205 25.14 -13.79 11.08
N ALA A 206 26.17 -14.37 11.68
CA ALA A 206 26.27 -14.54 13.13
C ALA A 206 26.31 -13.18 13.85
N ARG A 207 27.10 -12.22 13.36
CA ARG A 207 27.18 -10.85 13.88
C ARG A 207 25.85 -10.12 13.81
N PHE A 208 25.16 -10.17 12.68
CA PHE A 208 23.81 -9.61 12.53
C PHE A 208 22.82 -10.24 13.53
N LYS A 209 22.80 -11.57 13.65
CA LYS A 209 21.92 -12.26 14.60
C LYS A 209 22.27 -11.94 16.05
N PHE A 210 23.55 -11.75 16.36
CA PHE A 210 23.99 -11.32 17.68
C PHE A 210 23.50 -9.91 18.00
N ALA A 211 23.67 -8.95 17.10
CA ALA A 211 23.18 -7.58 17.26
C ALA A 211 21.67 -7.53 17.49
N LEU A 212 20.89 -8.31 16.72
CA LEU A 212 19.45 -8.45 16.94
C LEU A 212 19.10 -9.00 18.33
N ARG A 213 19.84 -10.01 18.81
CA ARG A 213 19.62 -10.57 20.16
C ARG A 213 19.98 -9.55 21.24
N ARG A 214 21.04 -8.77 21.05
CA ARG A 214 21.44 -7.69 21.96
C ARG A 214 20.35 -6.64 22.07
N CYS A 215 19.86 -6.11 20.94
CA CYS A 215 18.77 -5.12 20.95
C CYS A 215 17.48 -5.60 21.62
N LYS A 216 17.18 -6.91 21.50
CA LYS A 216 16.02 -7.51 22.19
C LYS A 216 16.25 -7.68 23.69
N ARG A 217 17.47 -8.07 24.10
CA ARG A 217 17.83 -8.23 25.51
C ARG A 217 17.83 -6.88 26.22
N ASP A 218 18.42 -5.88 25.57
CA ASP A 218 18.66 -4.55 26.14
C ASP A 218 17.52 -3.58 25.75
N GLU A 219 16.38 -4.10 25.31
CA GLU A 219 15.27 -3.31 24.74
C GLU A 219 14.77 -2.23 25.71
N ALA A 220 14.64 -2.58 26.99
CA ALA A 220 14.20 -1.66 28.03
C ALA A 220 15.22 -0.53 28.24
N GLN A 221 16.52 -0.86 28.27
CA GLN A 221 17.59 0.11 28.43
C GLN A 221 17.65 1.06 27.24
N ILE A 222 17.62 0.53 26.01
CA ILE A 222 17.65 1.33 24.78
C ILE A 222 16.47 2.32 24.73
N LYS A 223 15.29 1.92 25.22
CA LYS A 223 14.13 2.82 25.30
C LYS A 223 14.30 3.88 26.38
N ALA A 224 14.83 3.51 27.54
CA ALA A 224 15.10 4.44 28.63
C ALA A 224 16.15 5.48 28.23
N ASP A 225 17.24 5.05 27.57
CA ASP A 225 18.29 5.93 27.07
C ASP A 225 17.75 6.90 26.02
N LYS A 226 16.94 6.43 25.06
CA LYS A 226 16.28 7.31 24.07
C LYS A 226 15.33 8.32 24.71
N LEU A 227 14.61 7.91 25.75
CA LEU A 227 13.75 8.82 26.50
C LEU A 227 14.59 9.88 27.23
N ALA A 228 15.70 9.49 27.85
CA ALA A 228 16.64 10.40 28.49
C ALA A 228 17.29 11.36 27.48
N GLU A 229 17.70 10.87 26.31
CA GLU A 229 18.23 11.70 25.21
C GLU A 229 17.20 12.72 24.71
N SER A 230 15.92 12.33 24.63
CA SER A 230 14.84 13.25 24.24
C SER A 230 14.59 14.37 25.24
N PHE A 231 15.06 14.23 26.49
CA PHE A 231 14.98 15.26 27.52
C PHE A 231 16.10 16.30 27.41
N LEU A 232 17.24 15.94 26.81
CA LEU A 232 18.41 16.82 26.67
C LEU A 232 18.15 18.11 25.86
N PRO A 233 17.41 18.12 24.74
CA PRO A 233 17.17 19.34 23.96
C PRO A 233 16.15 20.32 24.59
N LEU A 234 15.66 20.08 25.83
CA LEU A 234 14.61 20.88 26.49
C LEU A 234 13.29 21.00 25.70
N ASP A 235 13.12 20.18 24.66
CA ASP A 235 11.86 20.08 23.91
C ASP A 235 10.86 19.22 24.69
N ASN A 236 10.16 19.88 25.62
CA ASN A 236 9.09 19.27 26.41
C ASN A 236 8.02 18.60 25.53
N THR A 237 7.80 19.05 24.29
CA THR A 237 6.75 18.50 23.43
C THR A 237 7.12 17.14 22.85
N ALA A 238 8.38 16.96 22.43
CA ALA A 238 8.90 15.68 21.95
C ALA A 238 8.96 14.65 23.09
N PHE A 239 9.42 15.08 24.26
CA PHE A 239 9.47 14.24 25.47
C PHE A 239 8.08 13.70 25.84
N TRP A 240 7.08 14.58 26.00
CA TRP A 240 5.74 14.14 26.41
C TRP A 240 5.03 13.28 25.34
N LYS A 241 5.31 13.50 24.05
CA LYS A 241 4.85 12.60 22.97
C LYS A 241 5.43 11.19 23.13
N GLU A 242 6.71 11.07 23.44
CA GLU A 242 7.37 9.76 23.63
C GLU A 242 6.85 9.06 24.90
N VAL A 243 6.67 9.80 26.01
CA VAL A 243 6.07 9.28 27.25
C VAL A 243 4.64 8.77 27.01
N GLN A 244 3.82 9.53 26.30
CA GLN A 244 2.44 9.14 25.99
C GLN A 244 2.38 7.91 25.06
N ALA A 245 3.31 7.81 24.10
CA ALA A 245 3.42 6.65 23.22
C ALA A 245 3.80 5.36 23.97
N GLN A 246 4.50 5.48 25.10
CA GLN A 246 4.86 4.36 25.98
C GLN A 246 3.71 4.01 26.95
N SER A 247 3.02 5.00 27.53
CA SER A 247 1.92 4.77 28.47
C SER A 247 0.68 4.13 27.83
N LEU A 248 0.38 4.47 26.57
CA LEU A 248 -0.74 3.88 25.81
C LEU A 248 -0.53 2.42 25.40
N ARG A 249 0.68 1.88 25.53
CA ARG A 249 1.03 0.48 25.18
C ARG A 249 1.06 -0.44 26.40
N SER A 250 1.19 0.12 27.59
CA SER A 250 1.01 -0.61 28.84
C SER A 250 -0.49 -0.63 29.16
N THR A 251 -1.00 -1.78 29.60
CA THR A 251 -2.39 -1.99 30.07
C THR A 251 -2.92 -0.84 30.91
N PRO A 252 -4.25 -0.60 30.94
CA PRO A 252 -4.85 0.56 31.60
C PRO A 252 -4.29 0.70 33.02
N LEU A 253 -3.71 1.87 33.28
CA LEU A 253 -3.20 2.27 34.59
C LEU A 253 -4.28 1.99 35.64
N VAL A 254 -3.92 1.23 36.66
CA VAL A 254 -4.80 0.96 37.81
C VAL A 254 -5.22 2.29 38.40
N ALA A 255 -6.52 2.61 38.29
CA ALA A 255 -7.11 3.84 38.78
C ALA A 255 -7.36 3.75 40.29
N SER A 256 -6.32 3.67 41.10
CA SER A 256 -6.35 4.10 42.51
C SER A 256 -4.97 4.01 43.15
N VAL A 257 -4.41 5.15 43.54
CA VAL A 257 -3.40 5.25 44.60
C VAL A 257 -4.04 6.02 45.75
N ASN A 258 -4.98 5.40 46.44
CA ASN A 258 -5.42 5.87 47.76
C ASN A 258 -4.84 4.94 48.82
N GLY A 259 -3.52 5.02 49.00
CA GLY A 259 -2.84 4.49 50.16
C GLY A 259 -2.90 5.47 51.32
N THR A 260 -3.96 5.42 52.13
CA THR A 260 -3.95 5.93 53.51
C THR A 260 -4.79 5.02 54.40
N GLU A 261 -4.24 3.86 54.76
CA GLU A 261 -4.66 3.16 55.98
C GLU A 261 -4.22 4.00 57.18
N ARG A 262 -5.11 4.87 57.67
CA ARG A 262 -5.03 5.35 59.05
C ARG A 262 -5.76 4.33 59.92
N TYR A 263 -4.98 3.51 60.64
CA TYR A 263 -5.45 2.77 61.81
C TYR A 263 -5.92 3.78 62.87
N GLY A 264 -7.22 4.10 62.82
CA GLY A 264 -7.93 4.85 63.84
C GLY A 264 -8.63 3.89 64.79
N HIS A 265 -8.03 3.71 65.96
CA HIS A 265 -8.60 3.08 67.14
C HIS A 265 -10.08 3.48 67.34
N LYS A 266 -11.01 2.52 67.29
CA LYS A 266 -12.37 2.73 67.82
C LYS A 266 -12.31 2.65 69.35
N PRO A 267 -12.77 3.67 70.11
CA PRO A 267 -12.97 3.53 71.54
C PRO A 267 -14.15 2.58 71.81
N LYS A 268 -13.94 1.64 72.73
CA LYS A 268 -14.98 0.78 73.30
C LYS A 268 -15.93 1.64 74.14
N THR A 269 -17.22 1.67 73.80
CA THR A 269 -18.27 2.04 74.75
C THR A 269 -18.82 0.76 75.37
N SER A 270 -18.73 0.68 76.68
CA SER A 270 -19.28 -0.36 77.55
C SER A 270 -20.27 0.31 78.49
N ASN A 271 -21.42 -0.34 78.65
CA ASN A 271 -22.65 0.01 79.39
C ASN A 271 -23.59 1.01 78.70
#